data_AF-A0A453FZ49-F1
#
_entry.id   AF-A0A453FZ49-F1
#
_cell.length_a   1.000
_cell.length_b   1.000
_cell.length_c   1.000
_cell.angle_alpha   90.00
_cell.angle_beta   90.00
_cell.angle_gamma   90.00
#
_symmetry.space_group_name_H-M   'P 1'
#
loop_
_entity.id
_entity.type
_entity.pdbx_description
1 polymer ?
#
loop_
_entity_poly.entity_id
_entity_poly.type
_entity_poly.pdbx_seq_one_letter_code
_entity_poly.pdbx_strand_id
1 'polypeptide(L)'
;QIDPSERLDPDVEDVLIDIAEDFIESVGTFACSLAKHRKSTTLEAKDVLLHAERSWNITLPGFTGDEIKLYKKPHVNDIHRERLTLIKKSMASEGNIRTSAAQSTANQKNQAPKPPATGSP
;
A
#
# COMPACT_ATOMS: atom_id res chain seq x y z
N GLN A 1 9.99 -22.16 21.87
CA GLN A 1 9.58 -23.13 22.90
C GLN A 1 8.46 -22.48 23.68
N ILE A 2 7.33 -23.16 23.84
CA ILE A 2 6.15 -22.64 24.57
C ILE A 2 6.44 -22.80 26.07
N ASP A 3 6.05 -21.83 26.88
CA ASP A 3 6.22 -21.88 28.34
C ASP A 3 5.38 -23.05 28.91
N PRO A 4 6.00 -24.03 29.59
CA PRO A 4 5.27 -25.18 30.15
C PRO A 4 4.23 -24.81 31.22
N SER A 5 4.33 -23.61 31.80
CA SER A 5 3.42 -23.12 32.84
C SER A 5 2.24 -22.33 32.29
N GLU A 6 2.31 -21.90 31.03
CA GLU A 6 1.23 -21.19 30.36
C GLU A 6 0.17 -22.19 29.89
N ARG A 7 -1.07 -21.99 30.34
CA ARG A 7 -2.23 -22.81 29.94
C ARG A 7 -3.30 -21.90 29.35
N LEU A 8 -3.76 -22.26 28.17
CA LEU A 8 -4.95 -21.66 27.57
C LEU A 8 -6.20 -22.14 28.32
N ASP A 9 -7.16 -21.23 28.46
CA ASP A 9 -8.50 -21.57 28.91
C ASP A 9 -9.17 -22.44 27.83
N PRO A 10 -9.87 -23.54 28.18
CA PRO A 10 -10.57 -24.37 27.21
C PRO A 10 -11.43 -23.58 26.21
N ASP A 11 -12.15 -22.55 26.67
CA ASP A 11 -13.03 -21.76 25.80
C ASP A 11 -12.21 -20.97 24.74
N VAL A 12 -10.97 -20.59 25.06
CA VAL A 12 -10.07 -19.90 24.11
C VAL A 12 -9.44 -20.88 23.13
N GLU A 13 -9.13 -22.10 23.59
CA GLU A 13 -8.61 -23.16 22.73
C GLU A 13 -9.60 -23.49 21.61
N ASP A 14 -10.89 -23.64 21.94
CA ASP A 14 -11.94 -23.93 20.96
C ASP A 14 -12.04 -22.82 19.89
N VAL A 15 -11.99 -21.55 20.29
CA VAL A 15 -12.01 -20.42 19.34
C VAL A 15 -10.76 -20.40 18.45
N LEU A 16 -9.59 -20.73 18.99
CA LEU A 16 -8.35 -20.81 18.20
C LEU A 16 -8.39 -21.97 17.21
N ILE A 17 -9.03 -23.10 17.57
CA ILE A 17 -9.25 -24.22 16.67
C ILE A 17 -10.16 -23.80 15.52
N ASP A 18 -11.29 -23.16 15.79
CA ASP A 18 -12.21 -22.68 14.75
C ASP A 18 -11.50 -21.75 13.76
N ILE A 19 -10.71 -20.80 14.26
CA ILE A 19 -9.92 -19.89 13.40
C ILE A 19 -8.89 -20.66 12.57
N ALA A 20 -8.27 -21.70 13.12
CA ALA A 20 -7.31 -22.53 12.40
C ALA A 20 -7.98 -23.37 11.31
N GLU A 21 -9.18 -23.89 11.56
CA GLU A 21 -9.97 -24.61 10.56
C GLU A 21 -10.37 -23.70 9.41
N ASP A 22 -10.88 -22.50 9.70
CA ASP A 22 -11.20 -21.47 8.71
C ASP A 22 -9.98 -21.07 7.87
N PHE A 23 -8.80 -20.95 8.50
CA PHE A 23 -7.55 -20.68 7.80
C PHE A 23 -7.22 -21.79 6.80
N ILE A 24 -7.33 -23.05 7.21
CA ILE A 24 -7.04 -24.21 6.35
C ILE A 24 -8.02 -24.25 5.16
N GLU A 25 -9.30 -24.04 5.39
CA GLU A 25 -10.31 -24.05 4.32
C GLU A 25 -10.09 -22.91 3.32
N SER A 26 -9.81 -21.70 3.81
CA SER A 26 -9.52 -20.53 3.00
C SER A 26 -8.28 -20.73 2.13
N VAL A 27 -7.16 -21.14 2.74
CA VAL A 27 -5.89 -21.39 2.05
C VAL A 27 -6.03 -22.53 1.05
N GLY A 28 -6.66 -23.64 1.45
CA GLY A 28 -6.84 -24.82 0.60
C GLY A 28 -7.69 -24.52 -0.64
N THR A 29 -8.80 -23.80 -0.46
CA THR A 29 -9.71 -23.42 -1.55
C THR A 29 -9.04 -22.49 -2.56
N PHE A 30 -8.31 -21.49 -2.08
CA PHE A 30 -7.61 -20.56 -2.96
C PHE A 30 -6.43 -21.23 -3.67
N ALA A 31 -5.67 -22.07 -2.97
CA ALA A 31 -4.55 -22.80 -3.56
C ALA A 31 -5.03 -23.76 -4.66
N CYS A 32 -6.15 -24.48 -4.45
CA CYS A 32 -6.75 -25.31 -5.49
C CYS A 32 -7.22 -24.47 -6.69
N SER A 33 -7.75 -23.27 -6.44
CA SER A 33 -8.15 -22.34 -7.50
C SER A 33 -6.95 -21.83 -8.31
N LEU A 34 -5.81 -21.59 -7.65
CA LEU A 34 -4.55 -21.22 -8.32
C LEU A 34 -3.98 -22.36 -9.18
N ALA A 35 -3.98 -23.60 -8.66
CA ALA A 35 -3.56 -24.77 -9.41
C ALA A 35 -4.39 -24.92 -10.71
N LYS A 36 -5.71 -24.77 -10.61
CA LYS A 36 -6.62 -24.73 -11.77
C LYS A 36 -6.34 -23.56 -12.70
N HIS A 37 -6.08 -22.36 -12.18
CA HIS A 37 -5.82 -21.15 -12.97
C HIS A 37 -4.59 -21.30 -13.89
N ARG A 38 -3.54 -22.00 -13.44
CA ARG A 38 -2.38 -22.33 -14.27
C ARG A 38 -2.54 -23.62 -15.09
N LYS A 39 -3.76 -24.16 -15.16
CA LYS A 39 -4.14 -25.38 -15.91
C LYS A 39 -3.48 -26.66 -15.37
N SER A 40 -3.13 -26.68 -14.09
CA SER A 40 -2.65 -27.87 -13.40
C SER A 40 -3.83 -28.63 -12.77
N THR A 41 -3.76 -29.96 -12.81
CA THR A 41 -4.65 -30.84 -12.03
C THR A 41 -4.03 -31.25 -10.69
N THR A 42 -2.77 -30.88 -10.47
CA THR A 42 -1.99 -31.19 -9.27
C THR A 42 -1.76 -29.91 -8.48
N LEU A 43 -2.12 -29.94 -7.19
CA LEU A 43 -1.81 -28.88 -6.24
C LEU A 43 -0.33 -28.94 -5.88
N GLU A 44 0.38 -27.82 -6.03
CA GLU A 44 1.80 -27.72 -5.66
C GLU A 44 2.00 -26.72 -4.52
N ALA A 45 3.12 -26.83 -3.81
CA ALA A 45 3.45 -25.95 -2.68
C ALA A 45 3.43 -24.45 -3.04
N LYS A 46 3.76 -24.09 -4.29
CA LYS A 46 3.70 -22.71 -4.78
C LYS A 46 2.29 -22.11 -4.79
N ASP A 47 1.26 -22.95 -4.96
CA ASP A 47 -0.14 -22.52 -4.97
C ASP A 47 -0.56 -22.10 -3.55
N VAL A 48 -0.14 -22.86 -2.53
CA VAL A 48 -0.37 -22.56 -1.11
C VAL A 48 0.45 -21.35 -0.68
N LEU A 49 1.74 -21.33 -1.02
CA LEU A 49 2.67 -20.27 -0.65
C LEU A 49 2.19 -18.89 -1.12
N LEU A 50 1.69 -18.80 -2.36
CA LEU A 50 1.19 -17.54 -2.90
C LEU A 50 0.02 -16.98 -2.09
N HIS A 51 -0.90 -17.81 -1.60
CA HIS A 51 -2.02 -17.33 -0.79
C HIS A 51 -1.59 -16.93 0.62
N ALA A 52 -0.72 -17.73 1.25
CA ALA A 52 -0.16 -17.43 2.57
C ALA A 52 0.59 -16.08 2.58
N GLU A 53 1.40 -15.80 1.56
CA GLU A 53 2.16 -14.55 1.46
C GLU A 53 1.28 -13.34 1.13
N ARG A 54 0.28 -13.49 0.24
CA ARG A 54 -0.49 -12.35 -0.28
C ARG A 54 -1.71 -11.99 0.56
N SER A 55 -2.34 -12.97 1.19
CA SER A 55 -3.56 -12.76 1.97
C SER A 55 -3.30 -12.73 3.47
N TRP A 56 -2.30 -13.49 3.94
CA TRP A 56 -2.01 -13.63 5.36
C TRP A 56 -0.69 -12.98 5.78
N ASN A 57 0.10 -12.46 4.83
CA ASN A 57 1.44 -11.91 5.09
C ASN A 57 2.37 -12.89 5.83
N ILE A 58 2.14 -14.20 5.68
CA ILE A 58 2.97 -15.26 6.29
C ILE A 58 4.09 -15.60 5.32
N THR A 59 5.34 -15.60 5.81
CA THR A 59 6.51 -16.05 5.06
C THR A 59 6.96 -17.41 5.58
N LEU A 60 7.07 -18.41 4.70
CA LEU A 60 7.51 -19.76 5.06
C LEU A 60 9.00 -19.95 4.71
N PRO A 61 9.91 -20.01 5.69
CA PRO A 61 11.33 -20.26 5.44
C PRO A 61 11.55 -21.63 4.78
N GLY A 62 12.47 -21.71 3.81
CA GLY A 62 12.77 -22.95 3.10
C GLY A 62 11.80 -23.32 1.98
N PHE A 63 10.69 -22.59 1.83
CA PHE A 63 9.82 -22.63 0.66
C PHE A 63 10.04 -21.34 -0.14
N THR A 64 11.00 -21.35 -1.07
CA THR A 64 11.22 -20.20 -1.94
C THR A 64 10.30 -20.31 -3.15
N GLY A 65 9.39 -19.34 -3.28
CA GLY A 65 8.65 -19.09 -4.51
C GLY A 65 9.59 -18.56 -5.59
N ASP A 66 10.60 -19.31 -6.02
CA ASP A 66 11.60 -18.87 -7.00
C ASP A 66 10.95 -18.47 -8.36
N GLU A 67 9.69 -18.85 -8.60
CA GLU A 67 8.87 -18.40 -9.74
C GLU A 67 8.07 -17.12 -9.48
N ILE A 68 7.79 -16.78 -8.22
CA ILE A 68 6.97 -15.64 -7.81
C ILE A 68 7.91 -14.53 -7.33
N LYS A 69 8.50 -13.79 -8.29
CA LYS A 69 9.22 -12.55 -7.95
C LYS A 69 8.27 -11.62 -7.18
N LEU A 70 8.52 -11.46 -5.89
CA LEU A 70 7.75 -10.64 -4.94
C LEU A 70 7.63 -9.17 -5.36
N TYR A 71 8.43 -8.74 -6.33
CA TYR A 71 8.31 -7.45 -7.00
C TYR A 71 8.28 -7.62 -8.52
N LYS A 72 7.08 -7.56 -9.14
CA LYS A 72 6.96 -7.19 -10.54
C LYS A 72 6.87 -5.67 -10.59
N LYS A 73 7.86 -5.02 -11.21
CA LYS A 73 7.77 -3.58 -11.52
C LYS A 73 6.39 -3.34 -12.16
N PRO A 74 5.54 -2.45 -11.60
CA PRO A 74 4.21 -2.22 -12.15
C PRO A 74 4.33 -1.99 -13.65
N HIS A 75 3.60 -2.76 -14.44
CA HIS A 75 3.60 -2.58 -15.89
C HIS A 75 2.89 -1.27 -16.19
N VAL A 76 3.65 -0.18 -16.23
CA VAL A 76 3.19 1.14 -16.68
C VAL A 76 2.92 1.00 -18.17
N ASN A 77 1.64 0.99 -18.56
CA ASN A 77 1.22 0.99 -19.96
C ASN A 77 1.78 2.24 -20.67
N ASP A 78 2.08 2.17 -21.96
CA ASP A 78 2.62 3.30 -22.73
C ASP A 78 1.67 4.51 -22.73
N ILE A 79 0.35 4.27 -22.70
CA ILE A 79 -0.65 5.32 -22.48
C ILE A 79 -0.46 6.00 -21.11
N HIS A 80 -0.13 5.23 -20.07
CA HIS A 80 0.12 5.78 -18.74
C HIS A 80 1.43 6.58 -18.72
N ARG A 81 2.48 6.14 -19.42
CA ARG A 81 3.71 6.93 -19.61
C ARG A 81 3.43 8.26 -20.30
N GLU A 82 2.68 8.24 -21.39
CA GLU A 82 2.31 9.45 -22.12
C GLU A 82 1.53 10.43 -21.24
N ARG A 83 0.51 9.93 -20.51
CA ARG A 83 -0.24 10.75 -19.54
C ARG A 83 0.68 11.38 -18.48
N LEU A 84 1.62 10.62 -17.94
CA LEU A 84 2.59 11.14 -16.97
C LEU A 84 3.48 12.24 -17.59
N THR A 85 3.89 12.10 -18.85
CA THR A 85 4.67 13.14 -19.53
C THR A 85 3.85 14.41 -19.78
N LEU A 86 2.57 14.28 -20.14
CA LEU A 86 1.66 15.42 -20.33
C LEU A 86 1.39 16.15 -19.02
N ILE A 87 1.14 15.43 -17.92
CA ILE A 87 0.98 16.02 -16.58
C ILE A 87 2.24 16.77 -16.16
N LYS A 88 3.43 16.17 -16.37
CA LYS A 88 4.70 16.84 -16.05
C LYS A 88 4.90 18.12 -16.87
N LYS A 89 4.52 18.09 -18.15
CA LYS A 89 4.58 19.25 -19.06
C LYS A 89 3.58 20.34 -18.66
N SER A 90 2.34 19.98 -18.28
CA SER A 90 1.35 20.96 -17.83
C SER A 90 1.79 21.64 -16.53
N MET A 91 2.29 20.87 -15.55
CA MET A 91 2.84 21.39 -14.29
C MET A 91 4.01 22.37 -14.52
N ALA A 92 4.90 22.05 -15.48
CA ALA A 92 5.99 22.95 -15.85
C ALA A 92 5.47 24.23 -16.54
N SER A 93 4.42 24.14 -17.36
CA SER A 93 3.82 25.30 -18.01
C SER A 93 3.00 26.18 -17.05
N GLU A 94 2.33 25.61 -16.05
CA GLU A 94 1.61 26.37 -15.01
C GLU A 94 2.55 27.19 -14.12
N GLY A 95 3.79 26.71 -13.90
CA GLY A 95 4.84 27.50 -13.27
C GLY A 95 5.24 28.74 -14.08
N ASN A 96 5.14 28.68 -15.41
CA ASN A 96 5.49 29.78 -16.33
C ASN A 96 4.38 30.83 -16.49
N ILE A 97 3.11 30.48 -16.25
CA ILE A 97 1.96 31.42 -16.27
C ILE A 97 1.93 32.29 -15.00
N ARG A 98 2.38 31.76 -13.86
CA ARG A 98 2.43 32.53 -12.60
C ARG A 98 3.51 33.63 -12.60
N THR A 99 4.57 33.48 -13.39
CA THR A 99 5.63 34.49 -13.52
C THR A 99 5.27 35.63 -14.48
N SER A 100 4.39 35.42 -15.46
CA SER A 100 3.94 36.48 -16.38
C SER A 100 2.78 37.32 -15.82
N ALA A 101 2.05 36.84 -14.81
CA ALA A 101 0.99 37.60 -14.13
C ALA A 101 1.50 38.60 -13.07
N ALA A 102 2.78 38.52 -12.67
CA ALA A 102 3.35 39.34 -11.60
C ALA A 102 3.70 40.79 -12.00
N GLN A 103 3.45 41.21 -13.24
CA GLN A 103 3.79 42.56 -13.73
C GLN A 103 2.61 43.52 -13.89
N SER A 104 1.39 43.12 -13.52
CA SER A 104 0.20 43.97 -13.64
C SER A 104 -0.58 43.99 -12.33
N THR A 105 -0.24 44.94 -11.43
CA THR A 105 -1.15 45.64 -10.47
C THR A 105 -0.37 46.20 -9.26
N ALA A 106 0.50 47.20 -9.51
CA ALA A 106 0.88 48.15 -8.48
C ALA A 106 0.02 49.42 -8.67
N ASN A 107 -1.09 49.59 -7.93
CA ASN A 107 -1.46 50.89 -7.34
C ASN A 107 -2.74 50.83 -6.48
N GLN A 108 -2.71 51.62 -5.40
CA GLN A 108 -3.80 52.09 -4.52
C GLN A 108 -4.27 51.17 -3.38
N LYS A 109 -4.57 51.62 -2.15
CA LYS A 109 -4.46 52.90 -1.40
C LYS A 109 -5.13 52.69 -0.01
N ASN A 110 -4.75 53.52 0.98
CA ASN A 110 -5.44 53.84 2.27
C ASN A 110 -5.32 52.89 3.48
N GLN A 111 -5.37 53.34 4.75
CA GLN A 111 -4.93 54.53 5.50
C GLN A 111 -5.32 54.25 6.99
N ALA A 112 -4.39 54.53 7.93
CA ALA A 112 -4.40 54.86 9.38
C ALA A 112 -5.75 55.04 10.17
N PRO A 113 -5.81 55.05 11.54
CA PRO A 113 -4.81 55.64 12.47
C PRO A 113 -4.55 55.02 13.88
N LYS A 114 -3.55 55.60 14.56
CA LYS A 114 -2.91 55.37 15.90
C LYS A 114 -3.70 56.09 17.05
N PRO A 115 -3.48 55.87 18.39
CA PRO A 115 -2.34 56.43 19.18
C PRO A 115 -1.96 55.59 20.47
N PRO A 116 -1.29 56.11 21.53
CA PRO A 116 0.18 56.18 21.70
C PRO A 116 0.76 55.57 23.02
N ALA A 117 2.06 55.79 23.25
CA ALA A 117 3.06 55.08 24.08
C ALA A 117 3.12 55.38 25.61
N THR A 118 3.95 54.63 26.38
CA THR A 118 5.03 55.15 27.30
C THR A 118 5.72 54.08 28.18
N GLY A 119 7.02 54.29 28.47
CA GLY A 119 7.86 53.71 29.57
C GLY A 119 9.01 52.80 29.09
N SER A 120 10.26 53.26 28.79
CA SER A 120 11.38 53.75 29.66
C SER A 120 11.90 52.70 30.66
N PRO A 121 13.18 52.67 31.07
CA PRO A 121 14.29 53.64 30.89
C PRO A 121 15.42 53.19 29.94
#